data_AF-A0A7S3IRK9-F1
#
_entry.id   AF-A0A7S3IRK9-F1
#
_cell.length_a   1.000
_cell.length_b   1.000
_cell.length_c   1.000
_cell.angle_alpha   90.00
_cell.angle_beta   90.00
_cell.angle_gamma   90.00
#
_symmetry.space_group_name_H-M   'P 1'
#
loop_
_entity.id
_entity.type
_entity.pdbx_description
1 polymer ?
#
loop_
_entity_poly.entity_id
_entity_poly.type
_entity_poly.pdbx_seq_one_letter_code
_entity_poly.pdbx_strand_id
1 'polypeptide(L)'
;MTFNKAYKMDKLIKFMYYPEYQVQYDKSLIGAEFIPMDPGAKTYGFTYTANKKIFTFDKRDFYEKGFNFYSEGKFYRYSSTVLGNEDLKTIPSQTVRGCTFYNFGMLWRDPEDGNQLKFILLIQ
;
A
#
# COMPACT_ATOMS: atom_id res chain seq x y z
N MET A 1 -19.37 -16.43 -6.79
CA MET A 1 -20.09 -15.19 -6.45
C MET A 1 -19.93 -14.26 -7.65
N THR A 2 -20.99 -14.03 -8.42
CA THR A 2 -20.93 -13.18 -9.62
C THR A 2 -21.31 -11.77 -9.18
N PHE A 3 -20.38 -10.81 -9.29
CA PHE A 3 -20.68 -9.42 -8.97
C PHE A 3 -21.50 -8.82 -10.11
N ASN A 4 -22.80 -8.59 -9.89
CA ASN A 4 -23.71 -8.04 -10.90
C ASN A 4 -23.41 -6.57 -11.29
N LYS A 5 -22.43 -5.92 -10.64
CA LYS A 5 -22.03 -4.54 -10.93
C LYS A 5 -20.55 -4.33 -10.60
N ALA A 6 -19.78 -3.82 -11.56
CA ALA A 6 -18.41 -3.40 -11.32
C ALA A 6 -18.36 -2.27 -10.27
N TYR A 7 -17.54 -2.44 -9.24
CA TYR A 7 -17.21 -1.34 -8.33
C TYR A 7 -16.37 -0.28 -9.05
N LYS A 8 -16.60 1.00 -8.76
CA LYS A 8 -15.77 2.08 -9.31
C LYS A 8 -14.30 1.86 -8.91
N MET A 9 -13.37 2.10 -9.84
CA MET A 9 -11.93 1.91 -9.65
C MET A 9 -11.42 2.67 -8.41
N ASP A 10 -11.84 3.93 -8.24
CA ASP A 10 -11.49 4.73 -7.07
C ASP A 10 -11.92 4.09 -5.74
N LYS A 11 -13.08 3.41 -5.72
CA LYS A 11 -13.55 2.74 -4.51
C LYS A 11 -12.67 1.54 -4.16
N LEU A 12 -12.22 0.81 -5.17
CA LEU A 12 -11.35 -0.36 -5.01
C LEU A 12 -9.97 0.07 -4.54
N ILE A 13 -9.39 1.07 -5.18
CA ILE A 13 -8.09 1.66 -4.80
C ILE A 13 -8.14 2.20 -3.37
N LYS A 14 -9.21 2.90 -3.01
CA LYS A 14 -9.42 3.37 -1.64
C LYS A 14 -9.42 2.18 -0.67
N PHE A 15 -10.20 1.15 -0.95
CA PHE A 15 -10.25 -0.03 -0.10
C PHE A 15 -8.89 -0.73 0.03
N MET A 16 -8.15 -0.88 -1.08
CA MET A 16 -6.88 -1.61 -1.11
C MET A 16 -5.70 -0.85 -0.50
N TYR A 17 -5.70 0.48 -0.53
CA TYR A 17 -4.49 1.26 -0.23
C TYR A 17 -4.65 2.29 0.88
N TYR A 18 -5.87 2.64 1.28
CA TYR A 18 -6.04 3.61 2.35
C TYR A 18 -5.93 2.88 3.70
N PRO A 19 -5.11 3.39 4.63
CA PRO A 19 -4.80 2.72 5.89
C PRO A 19 -6.04 2.26 6.66
N GLU A 20 -7.09 3.07 6.69
CA GLU A 20 -8.31 2.77 7.45
C GLU A 20 -9.08 1.54 6.95
N TYR A 21 -8.88 1.14 5.69
CA TYR A 21 -9.48 -0.08 5.13
C TYR A 21 -8.50 -1.24 5.10
N GLN A 22 -7.21 -0.98 4.88
CA GLN A 22 -6.18 -2.03 4.82
C GLN A 22 -6.17 -2.90 6.07
N VAL A 23 -6.19 -2.27 7.25
CA VAL A 23 -6.18 -2.97 8.54
C VAL A 23 -7.43 -3.81 8.80
N GLN A 24 -8.52 -3.58 8.05
CA GLN A 24 -9.77 -4.35 8.22
C GLN A 24 -9.70 -5.71 7.54
N TYR A 25 -9.06 -5.81 6.38
CA TYR A 25 -9.01 -7.07 5.62
C TYR A 25 -7.64 -7.76 5.69
N ASP A 26 -6.54 -7.02 5.84
CA ASP A 26 -5.21 -7.59 5.94
C ASP A 26 -4.94 -8.04 7.38
N LYS A 27 -5.14 -9.33 7.62
CA LYS A 27 -4.94 -9.95 8.93
C LYS A 27 -3.48 -9.96 9.38
N SER A 28 -2.52 -9.67 8.50
CA SER A 28 -1.10 -9.57 8.83
C SER A 28 -0.72 -8.20 9.38
N LEU A 29 -1.54 -7.17 9.16
CA LEU A 29 -1.27 -5.83 9.68
C LEU A 29 -1.73 -5.68 11.14
N ILE A 30 -0.92 -4.96 11.92
CA ILE A 30 -1.24 -4.41 13.24
C ILE A 30 -1.78 -3.00 13.06
N GLY A 31 -1.17 -2.22 12.17
CA GLY A 31 -1.54 -0.84 11.91
C GLY A 31 -0.97 -0.35 10.58
N ALA A 32 -1.59 0.69 10.06
CA ALA A 32 -1.14 1.41 8.88
C ALA A 32 -1.42 2.91 9.08
N GLU A 33 -0.59 3.76 8.49
CA GLU A 33 -0.71 5.21 8.54
C GLU A 33 -0.23 5.80 7.20
N PHE A 34 -0.87 6.88 6.78
CA PHE A 34 -0.43 7.69 5.64
C PHE A 34 -0.23 9.13 6.09
N ILE A 35 0.97 9.64 5.87
CA ILE A 35 1.38 11.00 6.22
C ILE A 35 1.57 11.75 4.90
N PRO A 36 0.66 12.66 4.54
CA PRO A 36 0.77 13.38 3.28
C PRO A 36 1.98 14.33 3.32
N MET A 37 2.70 14.46 2.21
CA MET A 37 3.84 15.37 2.13
C MET A 37 3.41 16.84 2.12
N ASP A 38 2.26 17.12 1.50
CA ASP A 38 1.61 18.44 1.52
C ASP A 38 0.21 18.34 2.15
N PRO A 39 -0.28 19.39 2.84
CA PRO A 39 -1.62 19.39 3.41
C PRO A 39 -2.70 19.03 2.39
N GLY A 40 -3.42 17.94 2.64
CA GLY A 40 -4.49 17.46 1.77
C GLY A 40 -4.05 16.60 0.58
N ALA A 41 -2.75 16.39 0.36
CA ALA A 41 -2.28 15.44 -0.64
C ALA A 41 -2.79 14.03 -0.32
N LYS A 42 -3.32 13.34 -1.33
CA LYS A 42 -3.85 11.95 -1.19
C LYS A 42 -3.08 10.94 -2.02
N THR A 43 -2.20 11.42 -2.88
CA THR A 43 -1.53 10.63 -3.90
C THR A 43 -0.06 10.44 -3.62
N TYR A 44 0.57 11.26 -2.79
CA TYR A 44 1.99 11.13 -2.45
C TYR A 44 2.26 11.55 -1.01
N GLY A 45 3.25 10.89 -0.40
CA GLY A 45 3.55 11.07 1.02
C GLY A 45 4.36 9.90 1.56
N PHE A 46 4.33 9.76 2.88
CA PHE A 46 4.93 8.65 3.60
C PHE A 46 3.85 7.66 4.02
N THR A 47 4.18 6.37 3.95
CA THR A 47 3.33 5.30 4.45
C THR A 47 4.09 4.56 5.53
N TYR A 48 3.41 4.32 6.66
CA TYR A 48 3.90 3.44 7.70
C TYR A 48 3.00 2.21 7.77
N THR A 49 3.59 1.02 7.81
CA THR A 49 2.87 -0.23 8.06
C THR A 49 3.59 -1.03 9.15
N ALA A 50 2.81 -1.61 10.04
CA ALA A 50 3.32 -2.50 11.09
C ALA A 50 2.69 -3.88 10.92
N ASN A 51 3.52 -4.91 10.81
CA ASN A 51 3.10 -6.29 10.58
C ASN A 51 3.19 -7.12 11.86
N LYS A 52 2.29 -8.10 11.97
CA LYS A 52 2.31 -9.13 13.00
C LYS A 52 3.55 -10.00 12.86
N LYS A 53 3.92 -10.65 13.96
CA LYS A 53 4.94 -11.67 13.97
C LYS A 53 4.49 -12.84 13.08
N ILE A 54 5.34 -13.31 12.17
CA ILE A 54 5.04 -14.46 11.32
C ILE A 54 5.96 -15.60 11.73
N PHE A 55 5.37 -16.67 12.28
CA PHE A 55 6.09 -17.83 12.81
C PHE A 55 7.22 -17.44 13.78
N THR A 56 8.46 -17.79 13.45
CA THR A 56 9.66 -17.52 14.25
C THR A 56 10.32 -16.19 13.94
N PHE A 57 9.95 -15.53 12.84
CA PHE A 57 10.53 -14.24 12.44
C PHE A 57 9.99 -13.11 13.32
N ASP A 58 10.86 -12.17 13.69
CA ASP A 58 10.45 -10.96 14.42
C ASP A 58 9.44 -10.13 13.63
N LYS A 59 8.69 -9.29 14.33
CA LYS A 59 7.77 -8.34 13.70
C LYS A 59 8.56 -7.46 12.73
N ARG A 60 7.89 -7.04 11.66
CA ARG A 60 8.43 -6.07 10.71
C ARG A 60 7.56 -4.83 10.68
N ASP A 61 8.18 -3.66 10.56
CA ASP A 61 7.51 -2.44 10.15
C ASP A 61 8.19 -1.85 8.92
N PHE A 62 7.46 -1.05 8.15
CA PHE A 62 7.98 -0.39 6.95
C PHE A 62 7.65 1.09 7.04
N TYR A 63 8.60 1.93 6.68
CA TYR A 63 8.41 3.37 6.55
C TYR A 63 8.89 3.82 5.18
N GLU A 64 7.94 4.09 4.31
CA GLU A 64 8.16 4.25 2.88
C GLU A 64 7.73 5.63 2.41
N LYS A 65 8.42 6.18 1.41
CA LYS A 65 7.90 7.26 0.57
C LYS A 65 7.21 6.63 -0.63
N GLY A 66 6.13 7.23 -1.09
CA GLY A 66 5.44 6.73 -2.25
C GLY A 66 4.62 7.78 -2.95
N PHE A 67 4.22 7.43 -4.17
CA PHE A 67 3.26 8.20 -4.93
C PHE A 67 2.39 7.28 -5.79
N ASN A 68 1.20 7.79 -6.11
CA ASN A 68 0.16 7.12 -6.85
C ASN A 68 -0.35 8.06 -7.94
N PHE A 69 -0.63 7.53 -9.12
CA PHE A 69 -1.15 8.34 -10.22
C PHE A 69 -1.96 7.49 -11.20
N TYR A 70 -2.73 8.18 -12.05
CA TYR A 70 -3.45 7.57 -13.15
C TYR A 70 -2.81 7.97 -14.48
N SER A 71 -2.68 7.01 -15.39
CA SER A 71 -2.29 7.26 -16.77
C SER A 71 -2.92 6.20 -17.67
N GLU A 72 -3.44 6.59 -18.84
CA GLU A 72 -3.99 5.65 -19.84
C GLU A 72 -5.04 4.67 -19.29
N GLY A 73 -5.90 5.12 -18.37
CA GLY A 73 -6.94 4.29 -17.75
C GLY A 73 -6.42 3.27 -16.72
N LYS A 74 -5.13 3.35 -16.35
CA LYS A 74 -4.48 2.48 -15.38
C LYS A 74 -4.10 3.28 -14.14
N PHE A 75 -4.18 2.62 -12.99
CA PHE A 75 -3.68 3.15 -11.74
C PHE A 75 -2.28 2.61 -11.47
N TYR A 76 -1.38 3.48 -11.08
CA TYR A 76 0.01 3.16 -10.75
C TYR A 76 0.31 3.55 -9.31
N ARG A 77 1.11 2.72 -8.66
CA ARG A 77 1.65 2.95 -7.32
C ARG A 77 3.15 2.68 -7.34
N TYR A 78 3.89 3.55 -6.67
CA TYR A 78 5.27 3.32 -6.32
C TYR A 78 5.49 3.60 -4.84
N SER A 79 6.27 2.75 -4.19
CA SER A 79 6.89 3.07 -2.90
C SER A 79 8.31 2.53 -2.78
N SER A 80 9.10 3.17 -1.91
CA SER A 80 10.41 2.71 -1.48
C SER A 80 10.72 3.20 -0.09
N THR A 81 11.63 2.52 0.59
CA THR A 81 12.10 2.92 1.91
C THR A 81 12.79 4.29 1.86
N VAL A 82 12.50 5.13 2.85
CA VAL A 82 13.14 6.43 3.02
C VAL A 82 14.52 6.23 3.67
N LEU A 83 15.54 6.94 3.20
CA LEU A 83 16.84 6.96 3.88
C LEU A 83 16.70 7.65 5.25
N GLY A 84 17.35 7.12 6.29
CA GLY A 84 17.20 7.64 7.66
C GLY A 84 15.81 7.38 8.26
N ASN A 85 15.07 6.40 7.76
CA ASN A 85 13.71 6.11 8.24
C ASN A 85 13.63 5.78 9.74
N GLU A 86 14.71 5.29 10.35
CA GLU A 86 14.76 4.95 11.77
C GLU A 86 14.72 6.20 12.66
N ASP A 87 15.29 7.31 12.18
CA ASP A 87 15.24 8.62 12.84
C ASP A 87 13.87 9.30 12.65
N LEU A 88 13.23 9.07 11.50
CA LEU A 88 11.94 9.66 11.15
C LEU A 88 10.75 8.98 11.85
N LYS A 89 10.89 7.68 12.15
CA LYS A 89 9.86 6.88 12.82
C LYS A 89 10.52 5.86 13.73
N THR A 90 10.33 6.03 15.04
CA THR A 90 10.86 5.12 16.07
C THR A 90 10.46 3.68 15.78
N ILE A 91 11.43 2.78 15.85
CA ILE A 91 11.21 1.34 15.69
C ILE A 91 10.50 0.81 16.96
N PRO A 92 9.33 0.15 16.84
CA PRO A 92 8.68 -0.44 17.99
C PRO A 92 9.51 -1.56 18.63
N SER A 93 9.28 -1.84 19.91
CA SER A 93 9.96 -2.94 20.60
C SER A 93 9.74 -4.29 19.89
N GLN A 94 10.79 -5.11 19.84
CA GLN A 94 10.78 -6.44 19.20
C GLN A 94 10.33 -6.41 17.73
N THR A 95 10.64 -5.31 17.05
CA THR A 95 10.35 -5.10 15.63
C THR A 95 11.65 -4.77 14.92
N VAL A 96 11.81 -5.28 13.71
CA VAL A 96 12.93 -4.93 12.84
C VAL A 96 12.37 -4.13 11.69
N ARG A 97 13.05 -3.05 11.35
CA ARG A 97 12.69 -2.21 10.21
C ARG A 97 12.93 -2.95 8.91
N GLY A 98 11.87 -3.13 8.14
CA GLY A 98 11.93 -3.62 6.78
C GLY A 98 12.53 -2.58 5.83
N CYS A 99 13.20 -3.08 4.79
CA CYS A 99 13.70 -2.27 3.70
C CYS A 99 13.05 -2.75 2.40
N THR A 100 12.53 -1.79 1.63
CA THR A 100 11.91 -1.98 0.33
C THR A 100 12.68 -1.12 -0.65
N PHE A 101 13.40 -1.76 -1.58
CA PHE A 101 14.15 -1.06 -2.61
C PHE A 101 13.19 -0.45 -3.62
N TYR A 102 12.21 -1.24 -4.05
CA TYR A 102 11.11 -0.76 -4.86
C TYR A 102 9.87 -1.63 -4.68
N ASN A 103 8.72 -0.97 -4.71
CA ASN A 103 7.40 -1.58 -4.72
C ASN A 103 6.57 -0.88 -5.79
N PHE A 104 6.38 -1.55 -6.92
CA PHE A 104 5.58 -1.04 -8.04
C PHE A 104 4.29 -1.84 -8.17
N GLY A 105 3.17 -1.13 -8.14
CA GLY A 105 1.84 -1.69 -8.39
C GLY A 105 1.22 -1.07 -9.64
N MET A 106 0.57 -1.89 -10.45
CA MET A 106 -0.30 -1.44 -11.54
C MET A 106 -1.64 -2.14 -11.45
N LEU A 107 -2.74 -1.38 -11.47
CA LEU A 107 -4.10 -1.89 -11.41
C LEU A 107 -4.91 -1.32 -12.58
N TRP A 108 -5.62 -2.18 -13.31
CA TRP A 108 -6.49 -1.76 -14.40
C TRP A 108 -7.66 -2.72 -14.58
N ARG A 109 -8.67 -2.31 -15.35
CA ARG A 109 -9.79 -3.17 -15.73
C ARG A 109 -9.49 -3.85 -17.05
N ASP A 110 -9.90 -5.11 -17.16
CA ASP A 110 -9.82 -5.81 -18.45
C ASP A 110 -10.68 -5.06 -19.48
N PRO A 111 -10.12 -4.60 -20.60
CA PRO A 111 -10.89 -3.88 -21.62
C PRO A 111 -11.98 -4.74 -22.28
N GLU A 112 -11.86 -6.06 -22.26
CA GLU A 112 -12.82 -6.95 -22.93
C GLU A 112 -14.12 -7.18 -22.13
N ASP A 113 -14.02 -7.26 -20.80
CA ASP A 113 -15.19 -7.54 -19.94
C ASP A 113 -15.59 -6.39 -19.01
N GLY A 114 -14.73 -5.38 -18.84
CA GLY A 114 -14.93 -4.22 -17.96
C GLY A 114 -15.08 -4.53 -16.46
N ASN A 115 -15.13 -5.80 -16.07
CA ASN A 115 -15.51 -6.27 -14.76
C ASN A 115 -14.32 -6.82 -13.98
N GLN A 116 -13.41 -7.53 -14.65
CA GLN A 116 -12.21 -8.09 -14.04
C GLN A 116 -11.17 -7.00 -13.78
N LEU A 117 -10.55 -7.10 -12.60
CA LEU A 117 -9.39 -6.29 -12.24
C LEU A 117 -8.14 -7.10 -12.54
N LYS A 118 -7.23 -6.50 -13.30
CA LYS A 118 -5.88 -7.00 -13.51
C LYS A 118 -4.93 -6.21 -12.61
N PHE A 119 -4.05 -6.93 -11.94
CA PHE A 119 -3.10 -6.38 -10.98
C PHE A 119 -1.71 -6.97 -11.22
N ILE A 120 -0.70 -6.10 -11.25
CA ILE A 120 0.71 -6.49 -11.24
C ILE A 120 1.36 -5.83 -10.03
N LEU A 121 2.18 -6.60 -9.32
CA LEU A 121 2.96 -6.16 -8.19
C LEU A 121 4.40 -6.65 -8.34
N LEU A 122 5.35 -5.72 -8.29
CA LEU A 122 6.77 -5.99 -8.32
C LEU A 122 7.38 -5.41 -7.04
N ILE A 123 7.87 -6.28 -6.16
CA ILE A 123 8.45 -5.91 -4.87
C ILE A 123 9.85 -6.52 -4.76
N GLN A 124 10.83 -5.71 -4.36
CA GLN A 124 12.18 -6.14 -3.98
C GLN A 124 12.68 -5.41 -2.74
#